data_AF-A0A0A0DBK5-F1
#
_entry.id   AF-A0A0A0DBK5-F1
#
_cell.length_a   1.000
_cell.length_b   1.000
_cell.length_c   1.000
_cell.angle_alpha   90.00
_cell.angle_beta   90.00
_cell.angle_gamma   90.00
#
_symmetry.space_group_name_H-M   'P 1'
#
loop_
_entity.id
_entity.type
_entity.pdbx_description
1 polymer ?
#
loop_
_entity_poly.entity_id
_entity_poly.type
_entity_poly.pdbx_seq_one_letter_code
_entity_poly.pdbx_strand_id
1 'polypeptide(L)'
;TLTLGIRPEHLRIAHDGAGWRLSGELFANEGMGPESLVTILLPGDRRVTARIFGDEPLQLDRTVRLGFRAEDLALFDADGRRIPGAREEA
;
A
#
# COMPACT_ATOMS: atom_id res chain seq x y z
N THR A 1 7.81 -8.30 17.95
CA THR A 1 7.61 -7.89 16.54
C THR A 1 6.57 -6.81 16.49
N LEU A 2 6.67 -5.88 15.55
CA LEU A 2 5.65 -4.87 15.29
C LEU A 2 5.17 -5.05 13.85
N THR A 3 3.86 -5.05 13.64
CA THR A 3 3.26 -5.19 12.31
C THR A 3 2.62 -3.89 11.88
N LEU A 4 2.97 -3.41 10.68
CA LEU A 4 2.34 -2.27 10.04
C LEU A 4 1.25 -2.79 9.10
N GLY A 5 0.01 -2.34 9.32
CA GLY A 5 -1.11 -2.57 8.43
C GLY A 5 -1.48 -1.30 7.68
N ILE A 6 -1.82 -1.45 6.40
CA ILE A 6 -2.43 -0.41 5.58
C ILE A 6 -3.53 -1.03 4.74
N ARG A 7 -4.65 -0.32 4.59
CA ARG A 7 -5.74 -0.75 3.71
C ARG A 7 -5.35 -0.54 2.24
N PRO A 8 -5.68 -1.46 1.32
CA PRO A 8 -5.33 -1.34 -0.11
C PRO A 8 -5.74 0.00 -0.76
N GLU A 9 -6.89 0.54 -0.36
CA GLU A 9 -7.46 1.81 -0.84
C GLU A 9 -6.76 3.06 -0.30
N HIS A 10 -5.87 2.91 0.70
CA HIS A 10 -5.03 4.01 1.20
C HIS A 10 -3.65 4.07 0.50
N LEU A 11 -3.41 3.14 -0.42
CA LEU A 11 -2.23 3.14 -1.28
C LEU A 11 -2.56 3.83 -2.61
N ARG A 12 -1.60 4.57 -3.14
CA ARG A 12 -1.69 5.23 -4.45
C ARG A 12 -0.44 4.99 -5.28
N ILE A 13 -0.56 4.98 -6.60
CA ILE A 13 0.62 5.02 -7.48
C ILE A 13 1.39 6.30 -7.18
N ALA A 14 2.70 6.18 -6.99
CA ALA A 14 3.58 7.28 -6.65
C ALA A 14 4.73 7.40 -7.65
N HIS A 15 5.25 8.61 -7.79
CA HIS A 15 6.45 8.92 -8.56
C HIS A 15 7.64 9.19 -7.62
N ASP A 16 8.81 9.48 -8.18
CA ASP A 16 9.97 9.89 -7.38
C ASP A 16 9.71 11.19 -6.62
N GLY A 17 10.21 11.27 -5.38
CA GLY A 17 10.04 12.43 -4.52
C GLY A 17 10.05 12.09 -3.02
N ALA A 18 9.77 13.11 -2.21
CA ALA A 18 9.65 13.01 -0.76
C ALA A 18 8.26 12.47 -0.36
N GLY A 19 8.22 11.58 0.64
CA GLY A 19 6.99 10.99 1.16
C GLY A 19 7.14 9.52 1.52
N TRP A 20 6.19 8.97 2.27
CA TRP A 20 6.16 7.56 2.63
C TRP A 20 5.75 6.71 1.43
N ARG A 21 6.57 5.71 1.11
CA ARG A 21 6.36 4.83 -0.05
C ARG A 21 6.96 3.45 0.12
N LEU A 22 6.32 2.48 -0.50
CA LEU A 22 6.86 1.14 -0.77
C LEU A 22 7.31 1.09 -2.23
N SER A 23 8.41 0.41 -2.51
CA SER A 23 8.92 0.18 -3.86
C SER A 23 9.17 -1.31 -4.04
N GLY A 24 8.64 -1.88 -5.11
CA GLY A 24 8.73 -3.31 -5.38
C GLY A 24 8.53 -3.61 -6.86
N GLU A 25 8.80 -4.85 -7.25
CA GLU A 25 8.53 -5.30 -8.62
C GLU A 25 7.03 -5.51 -8.81
N LEU A 26 6.49 -5.13 -9.97
CA LEU A 26 5.11 -5.42 -10.34
C LEU A 26 4.92 -6.94 -10.39
N PHE A 27 4.05 -7.45 -9.54
CA PHE A 27 3.67 -8.87 -9.52
C PHE A 27 2.40 -9.11 -10.33
N ALA A 28 1.38 -8.26 -10.15
CA ALA A 28 0.12 -8.35 -10.89
C ALA A 28 -0.54 -6.97 -11.03
N ASN A 29 -1.26 -6.78 -12.14
CA ASN A 29 -2.16 -5.65 -12.38
C ASN A 29 -3.47 -6.21 -12.94
N GLU A 30 -4.50 -6.28 -12.10
CA GLU A 30 -5.79 -6.89 -12.43
C GLU A 30 -6.84 -5.79 -12.57
N GLY A 31 -7.36 -5.58 -13.78
CA GLY A 31 -8.45 -4.65 -14.03
C GLY A 31 -9.80 -5.22 -13.59
N MET A 32 -10.55 -4.46 -12.80
CA MET A 32 -11.84 -4.85 -12.20
C MET A 32 -12.92 -3.78 -12.46
N GLY A 33 -13.12 -3.42 -13.73
CA GLY A 33 -14.05 -2.34 -14.10
C GLY A 33 -13.46 -0.97 -13.76
N PRO A 34 -14.04 -0.18 -12.82
CA PRO A 34 -13.56 1.16 -12.48
C PRO A 34 -12.33 1.18 -11.54
N GLU A 35 -11.81 0.00 -11.18
CA GLU A 35 -10.65 -0.13 -10.31
C GLU A 35 -9.64 -1.13 -10.86
N SER A 36 -8.38 -1.00 -10.44
CA SER A 36 -7.30 -1.94 -10.70
C SER A 36 -6.70 -2.40 -9.37
N LEU A 37 -6.48 -3.71 -9.23
CA LEU A 37 -5.69 -4.28 -8.14
C LEU A 37 -4.23 -4.39 -8.58
N VAL A 38 -3.38 -3.56 -7.98
CA VAL A 38 -1.95 -3.53 -8.28
C VAL A 38 -1.20 -4.20 -7.15
N THR A 39 -0.59 -5.35 -7.42
CA THR A 39 0.20 -6.10 -6.44
C THR A 39 1.68 -5.95 -6.75
N ILE A 40 2.46 -5.55 -5.75
CA ILE A 40 3.93 -5.49 -5.82
C ILE A 40 4.56 -6.59 -4.97
N LEU A 41 5.72 -7.07 -5.40
CA LEU A 41 6.59 -7.97 -4.66
C LEU A 41 7.64 -7.17 -3.89
N LEU A 42 7.69 -7.39 -2.57
CA LEU A 42 8.68 -6.85 -1.65
C LEU A 42 9.69 -7.94 -1.25
N PRO A 43 10.83 -7.57 -0.65
CA PRO A 43 11.80 -8.56 -0.15
C PRO A 43 11.16 -9.56 0.83
N GLY A 44 11.61 -10.82 0.71
CA GLY A 44 11.10 -11.96 1.49
C GLY A 44 9.77 -12.50 0.97
N ASP A 45 9.51 -12.42 -0.33
CA ASP A 45 8.29 -12.87 -1.02
C ASP A 45 6.97 -12.31 -0.48
N ARG A 46 7.06 -11.15 0.19
CA ARG A 46 5.89 -10.45 0.71
C ARG A 46 5.21 -9.69 -0.42
N ARG A 47 3.89 -9.79 -0.48
CA ARG A 47 3.08 -9.07 -1.46
C ARG A 47 2.30 -7.95 -0.80
N VAL A 48 2.18 -6.83 -1.50
CA VAL A 48 1.33 -5.70 -1.10
C VAL A 48 0.44 -5.34 -2.26
N THR A 49 -0.86 -5.26 -2.00
CA THR A 49 -1.87 -4.94 -3.02
C THR A 49 -2.46 -3.57 -2.74
N ALA A 50 -2.44 -2.70 -3.75
CA ALA A 50 -3.16 -1.44 -3.77
C ALA A 50 -4.43 -1.58 -4.62
N ARG A 51 -5.48 -0.85 -4.23
CA ARG A 51 -6.70 -0.72 -5.01
C ARG A 51 -6.76 0.68 -5.59
N ILE A 52 -6.57 0.80 -6.91
CA ILE A 52 -6.44 2.08 -7.61
C ILE A 52 -7.71 2.32 -8.43
N PHE A 53 -8.40 3.42 -8.15
CA PHE A 53 -9.55 3.87 -8.93
C PHE A 53 -9.10 4.69 -10.12
N GLY A 54 -9.72 4.47 -11.27
CA GLY A 54 -9.45 5.24 -12.48
C GLY A 54 -10.26 4.74 -13.66
N ASP A 55 -10.56 5.66 -14.58
CA ASP A 55 -11.34 5.36 -15.79
C ASP A 55 -10.45 4.84 -16.94
N GLU A 56 -9.13 4.96 -16.81
CA GLU A 56 -8.14 4.54 -17.80
C GLU A 56 -7.28 3.36 -17.31
N PRO A 57 -6.85 2.47 -18.22
CA PRO A 57 -5.90 1.41 -17.88
C PRO A 57 -4.57 1.98 -17.35
N LEU A 58 -4.10 1.46 -16.21
CA LEU A 58 -2.82 1.85 -15.64
C LEU A 58 -1.64 1.38 -16.51
N GLN A 59 -0.79 2.31 -16.90
CA GLN A 59 0.53 2.03 -17.48
C GLN A 59 1.55 1.96 -16.35
N LEU A 60 2.03 0.75 -16.04
CA LEU A 60 2.93 0.51 -14.92
C LEU A 60 4.27 -0.05 -15.42
N ASP A 61 5.36 0.48 -14.89
CA ASP A 61 6.70 -0.04 -15.11
C ASP A 61 6.94 -1.33 -14.32
N ARG A 62 8.06 -2.01 -14.59
CA ARG A 62 8.50 -3.17 -13.80
C ARG A 62 8.65 -2.84 -12.32
N THR A 63 9.13 -1.64 -11.98
CA THR A 63 9.21 -1.18 -10.59
C THR A 63 8.07 -0.23 -10.31
N VAL A 64 7.19 -0.62 -9.39
CA VAL A 64 6.04 0.19 -8.99
C VAL A 64 6.28 0.75 -7.60
N ARG A 65 5.89 2.02 -7.43
CA ARG A 65 5.95 2.74 -6.17
C ARG A 65 4.54 2.96 -5.66
N LEU A 66 4.27 2.52 -4.44
CA LEU A 66 3.00 2.71 -3.75
C LEU A 66 3.22 3.72 -2.62
N GLY A 67 2.66 4.92 -2.77
CA GLY A 67 2.68 5.97 -1.76
C GLY A 67 1.53 5.83 -0.77
N PHE A 68 1.74 6.32 0.46
CA PHE A 68 0.73 6.36 1.51
C PHE A 68 0.95 7.55 2.46
N ARG A 69 0.00 7.80 3.36
CA ARG A 69 0.16 8.76 4.45
C ARG A 69 0.32 8.02 5.77
N ALA A 70 1.09 8.59 6.70
CA ALA A 70 1.37 7.92 7.97
C ALA A 70 0.10 7.76 8.83
N GLU A 71 -0.83 8.69 8.71
CA GLU A 71 -2.14 8.65 9.37
C GLU A 71 -3.06 7.51 8.90
N ASP A 72 -2.79 6.90 7.74
CA ASP A 72 -3.57 5.78 7.21
C ASP A 72 -3.05 4.41 7.71
N LEU A 73 -1.96 4.40 8.49
CA LEU A 73 -1.36 3.19 9.04
C LEU A 73 -2.06 2.74 10.33
N ALA A 74 -2.17 1.42 10.48
CA ALA A 74 -2.49 0.78 11.74
C ALA A 74 -1.26 0.01 12.25
N LEU A 75 -0.99 0.08 13.55
CA LEU A 75 0.08 -0.68 14.20
C LEU A 75 -0.51 -1.82 15.01
N PHE A 76 0.15 -2.97 14.99
CA PHE A 76 -0.21 -4.14 15.79
C PHE A 76 1.00 -4.66 16.55
N ASP A 77 0.80 -4.99 17.82
CA ASP A 77 1.82 -5.59 18.67
C ASP A 77 2.12 -7.05 18.29
N ALA A 78 3.01 -7.70 19.05
CA ALA A 78 3.41 -9.08 18.79
C ALA A 78 2.27 -10.11 18.99
N ASP A 79 1.25 -9.76 19.77
CA ASP A 79 0.06 -10.58 19.99
C ASP A 79 -1.05 -10.29 18.96
N GLY A 80 -0.79 -9.38 18.00
CA GLY A 80 -1.74 -8.97 16.98
C GLY A 80 -2.80 -7.98 17.47
N ARG A 81 -2.63 -7.39 18.66
CA ARG A 81 -3.55 -6.35 19.15
C ARG A 81 -3.21 -5.01 18.51
N ARG A 82 -4.25 -4.27 18.13
CA ARG A 82 -4.10 -2.92 17.57
C ARG A 82 -3.55 -1.99 18.66
N ILE A 83 -2.47 -1.28 18.33
CA ILE A 83 -1.93 -0.20 19.14
C ILE A 83 -2.68 1.08 18.73
N PRO A 84 -3.37 1.76 19.66
CA PRO A 84 -4.06 3.01 19.37
C PRO A 84 -3.11 4.06 18.79
N GLY A 85 -3.59 4.83 17.81
CA GLY A 85 -2.81 5.93 17.27
C GLY A 85 -2.72 7.07 18.27
N ALA A 86 -1.63 7.85 18.24
CA ALA A 86 -1.41 9.00 19.13
C ALA A 86 -2.49 10.12 19.04
N ARG A 87 -3.46 10.01 18.12
CA ARG A 87 -4.59 10.94 17.96
C ARG A 87 -5.94 10.34 18.40
N GLU A 88 -5.99 9.09 18.83
CA GLU A 88 -7.23 8.42 19.27
C GLU A 88 -7.47 8.54 20.78
N GLU A 89 -6.58 9.16 21.55
CA GLU A 89 -6.74 9.41 22.99
C GLU A 89 -7.40 10.75 23.33
N ALA A 90 -8.18 11.34 22.41
CA ALA A 90 -8.92 12.59 22.65
C ALA A 90 -10.38 12.35 23.08
#